data_AF-A0A935I5X0-F1
#
_entry.id   AF-A0A935I5X0-F1
#
_cell.length_a   1.000
_cell.length_b   1.000
_cell.length_c   1.000
_cell.angle_alpha   90.00
_cell.angle_beta   90.00
_cell.angle_gamma   90.00
#
_symmetry.space_group_name_H-M   'P 1'
#
loop_
_entity.id
_entity.type
_entity.pdbx_description
1 polymer ?
#
loop_
_entity_poly.entity_id
_entity_poly.type
_entity_poly.pdbx_seq_one_letter_code
_entity_poly.pdbx_strand_id
1 'polypeptide(L)'
;MDFGWNNPTALIEINVRDRKAYLIEKIYRSRMLDDDMISLMNEQNISRNDEIYCDCAEPDKIEKLRLAGYNVFEADKDVKLGIDFVRQTEIYTCHENVNFSKEREEYVFKKRRDGIVLDEPVKVNDHLMDALRYGLYTKSKEAEPGIRVL
;
A
#
# COMPACT_ATOMS: atom_id res chain seq x y z
N MET A 1 -1.48 0.55 3.34
CA MET A 1 -0.38 0.68 4.30
C MET A 1 0.21 -0.69 4.57
N ASP A 2 1.53 -0.82 4.51
CA ASP A 2 2.28 -2.02 4.88
C ASP A 2 3.10 -1.74 6.14
N PHE A 3 3.03 -2.61 7.15
CA PHE A 3 3.72 -2.38 8.42
C PHE A 3 5.10 -3.03 8.40
N GLY A 4 6.09 -2.33 8.93
CA GLY A 4 7.47 -2.81 8.97
C GLY A 4 8.29 -2.25 10.13
N TRP A 5 9.08 -3.12 10.77
CA TRP A 5 10.07 -2.72 11.78
C TRP A 5 11.49 -2.68 11.21
N ASN A 6 12.02 -3.84 10.77
CA ASN A 6 13.31 -3.91 10.08
C ASN A 6 13.16 -3.42 8.63
N ASN A 7 12.10 -3.91 7.97
CA ASN A 7 11.58 -3.35 6.73
C ASN A 7 10.88 -2.01 7.02
N PRO A 8 10.78 -1.11 6.04
CA PRO A 8 10.07 0.15 6.21
C PRO A 8 8.57 -0.09 6.39
N THR A 9 7.96 0.69 7.28
CA THR A 9 6.52 0.93 7.21
C THR A 9 6.24 1.86 6.04
N ALA A 10 5.29 1.49 5.19
CA ALA A 10 4.98 2.15 3.94
C ALA A 10 3.50 2.60 3.88
N LEU A 11 3.28 3.90 3.69
CA LEU A 11 1.97 4.49 3.44
C LEU A 11 2.02 5.26 2.12
N ILE A 12 1.09 4.93 1.23
CA ILE A 12 0.91 5.58 -0.07
C ILE A 12 -0.54 6.05 -0.16
N GLU A 13 -0.72 7.31 -0.54
CA GLU A 13 -2.03 7.88 -0.85
C GLU A 13 -2.37 7.56 -2.31
N ILE A 14 -3.58 7.06 -2.57
CA ILE A 14 -4.01 6.56 -3.88
C ILE A 14 -5.27 7.32 -4.33
N ASN A 15 -5.12 8.40 -5.07
CA ASN A 15 -6.27 9.11 -5.64
C ASN A 15 -6.76 8.42 -6.92
N VAL A 16 -7.96 7.80 -6.89
CA VAL A 16 -8.58 7.21 -8.09
C VAL A 16 -9.54 8.19 -8.76
N ARG A 17 -9.35 8.44 -10.06
CA ARG A 17 -10.24 9.22 -10.94
C ARG A 17 -10.29 8.58 -12.32
N ASP A 18 -11.49 8.37 -12.88
CA ASP A 18 -11.67 7.80 -14.22
C ASP A 18 -10.89 6.49 -14.48
N ARG A 19 -10.83 5.61 -13.47
CA ARG A 19 -10.03 4.36 -13.47
C ARG A 19 -8.51 4.54 -13.54
N LYS A 20 -8.03 5.76 -13.26
CA LYS A 20 -6.61 6.11 -13.14
C LYS A 20 -6.26 6.34 -11.68
N ALA A 21 -5.20 5.73 -11.21
CA ALA A 21 -4.67 5.89 -9.87
C ALA A 21 -3.51 6.89 -9.88
N TYR A 22 -3.58 7.91 -9.04
CA TYR A 22 -2.53 8.91 -8.84
C TYR A 22 -1.94 8.72 -7.45
N LEU A 23 -0.63 8.47 -7.40
CA LEU A 23 0.05 8.05 -6.18
C LEU A 23 0.82 9.20 -5.55
N ILE A 24 0.74 9.31 -4.23
CA ILE A 24 1.57 10.21 -3.42
C ILE A 24 2.14 9.39 -2.26
N GLU A 25 3.46 9.27 -2.20
CA GLU A 25 4.16 8.63 -1.11
C GLU A 25 4.04 9.49 0.16
N LYS A 26 3.60 8.91 1.28
CA LYS A 26 3.39 9.63 2.54
C LYS A 26 4.37 9.21 3.63
N ILE A 27 4.58 7.91 3.76
CA ILE A 27 5.46 7.35 4.77
C ILE A 27 6.28 6.23 4.13
N TYR A 28 7.59 6.28 4.34
CA TYR A 28 8.50 5.19 4.01
C TYR A 28 9.66 5.20 5.01
N ARG A 29 9.51 4.49 6.13
CA ARG A 29 10.47 4.57 7.25
C ARG A 29 10.54 3.28 8.06
N SER A 30 11.75 2.78 8.31
CA SER A 30 12.02 1.65 9.22
C SER A 30 12.20 2.11 10.67
N ARG A 31 12.10 1.16 11.61
CA ARG A 31 12.32 1.37 13.07
C ARG A 31 11.47 2.50 13.64
N MET A 32 10.21 2.52 13.25
CA MET A 32 9.24 3.52 13.70
C MET A 32 8.37 2.92 14.80
N LEU A 33 8.29 3.60 15.94
CA LEU A 33 7.35 3.25 17.00
C LEU A 33 5.94 3.67 16.57
N ASP A 34 4.91 3.07 17.19
CA ASP A 34 3.53 3.36 16.81
C ASP A 34 3.14 4.83 17.09
N ASP A 35 3.68 5.43 18.15
CA ASP A 35 3.44 6.86 18.46
C ASP A 35 4.14 7.79 17.45
N ASP A 36 5.33 7.40 16.97
CA ASP A 36 6.04 8.12 15.91
C ASP A 36 5.25 8.05 14.60
N MET A 37 4.67 6.88 14.30
CA MET A 37 3.84 6.64 13.13
C MET A 37 2.60 7.54 13.14
N ILE A 38 1.88 7.59 14.26
CA ILE A 38 0.71 8.47 14.43
C ILE A 38 1.11 9.94 14.28
N SER A 39 2.24 10.35 14.87
CA SER A 39 2.75 11.72 14.75
C SER A 39 3.06 12.07 13.29
N LEU A 40 3.73 11.18 12.56
CA LEU A 40 4.05 11.38 11.15
C LEU A 40 2.79 11.42 10.28
N MET A 41 1.78 10.58 10.56
CA MET A 41 0.50 10.64 9.85
C MET A 41 -0.22 11.99 10.07
N ASN A 42 -0.09 12.60 11.25
CA ASN A 42 -0.60 13.94 11.50
C ASN A 42 0.16 15.01 10.71
N GLU A 43 1.49 14.94 10.68
CA GLU A 43 2.35 15.85 9.91
C GLU A 43 2.06 15.78 8.40
N GLN A 44 1.77 14.57 7.90
CA GLN A 44 1.38 14.32 6.52
C GLN A 44 -0.07 14.76 6.19
N ASN A 45 -0.78 15.34 7.17
CA ASN A 45 -2.18 15.77 7.06
C ASN A 45 -3.14 14.67 6.61
N ILE A 46 -2.90 13.43 7.04
CA ILE A 46 -3.82 12.32 6.77
C ILE A 46 -5.13 12.56 7.53
N SER A 47 -6.22 12.67 6.77
CA SER A 47 -7.53 12.98 7.32
C SER A 47 -8.10 11.76 8.05
N ARG A 48 -8.90 12.01 9.09
CA ARG A 48 -9.55 10.94 9.86
C ARG A 48 -10.66 10.24 9.08
N ASN A 49 -11.10 10.85 7.97
CA ASN A 49 -12.10 10.26 7.08
C ASN A 49 -11.47 9.40 5.98
N ASP A 50 -10.15 9.45 5.82
CA ASP A 50 -9.43 8.72 4.76
C ASP A 50 -9.44 7.24 5.11
N GLU A 51 -9.83 6.39 4.17
CA GLU A 51 -9.91 4.95 4.37
C GLU A 51 -8.51 4.33 4.25
N ILE A 52 -7.97 3.81 5.36
CA ILE A 52 -6.62 3.27 5.38
C ILE A 52 -6.68 1.74 5.41
N TYR A 53 -6.37 1.11 4.28
CA TYR A 53 -6.29 -0.35 4.18
C TYR A 53 -4.90 -0.83 4.61
N CYS A 54 -4.84 -1.67 5.64
CA CYS A 54 -3.58 -2.12 6.24
C CYS A 54 -3.39 -3.63 6.17
N ASP A 55 -2.12 -4.06 6.23
CA ASP A 55 -1.77 -5.46 6.46
C ASP A 55 -2.38 -5.97 7.79
N CYS A 56 -3.28 -6.97 7.72
CA CYS A 56 -3.91 -7.59 8.89
C CYS A 56 -2.99 -8.52 9.72
N ALA A 57 -1.69 -8.60 9.42
CA ALA A 57 -0.74 -9.41 10.17
C ALA A 57 -0.37 -8.80 11.53
N GLU A 58 -0.57 -7.49 11.70
CA GLU A 58 -0.28 -6.75 12.93
C GLU A 58 -1.56 -6.10 13.51
N PRO A 59 -2.49 -6.90 14.08
CA PRO A 59 -3.77 -6.39 14.57
C PRO A 59 -3.62 -5.34 15.68
N ASP A 60 -2.57 -5.43 16.51
CA ASP A 60 -2.29 -4.46 17.57
C ASP A 60 -2.04 -3.05 17.01
N LYS A 61 -1.35 -2.93 15.87
CA LYS A 61 -1.10 -1.63 15.21
C LYS A 61 -2.36 -1.06 14.60
N ILE A 62 -3.20 -1.90 14.00
CA ILE A 62 -4.50 -1.50 13.47
C ILE A 62 -5.35 -0.90 14.59
N GLU A 63 -5.43 -1.58 15.73
CA GLU A 63 -6.21 -1.10 16.87
C GLU A 63 -5.66 0.23 17.42
N LYS A 64 -4.34 0.39 17.51
CA LYS A 64 -3.73 1.67 17.92
C LYS A 64 -4.11 2.81 16.98
N LEU A 65 -4.08 2.59 15.66
CA LEU A 65 -4.48 3.62 14.70
C LEU A 65 -5.97 3.97 14.81
N ARG A 66 -6.84 2.97 15.05
CA ARG A 66 -8.27 3.20 15.30
C ARG A 66 -8.50 4.00 16.58
N LEU A 67 -7.79 3.68 17.67
CA LEU A 67 -7.84 4.43 18.93
C LEU A 67 -7.33 5.88 18.76
N ALA A 68 -6.38 6.11 17.85
CA ALA A 68 -5.93 7.45 17.46
C ALA A 68 -6.92 8.20 16.53
N GLY A 69 -8.06 7.56 16.20
CA GLY A 69 -9.16 8.14 15.46
C GLY A 69 -9.07 7.97 13.93
N TYR A 70 -8.13 7.18 13.41
CA TYR A 70 -8.02 6.92 11.98
C TYR A 70 -9.02 5.86 11.52
N ASN A 71 -9.55 6.03 10.31
CA ASN A 71 -10.49 5.12 9.69
C ASN A 71 -9.75 3.94 9.01
N VAL A 72 -9.40 2.92 9.80
CA VAL A 72 -8.52 1.82 9.37
C VAL A 72 -9.27 0.50 9.14
N PHE A 73 -9.01 -0.10 7.98
CA PHE A 73 -9.59 -1.37 7.53
C PHE A 73 -8.51 -2.43 7.29
N GLU A 74 -8.90 -3.70 7.41
CA GLU A 74 -8.03 -4.82 7.04
C GLU A 74 -8.05 -5.00 5.52
N ALA A 75 -6.86 -5.12 4.92
CA ALA A 75 -6.73 -5.32 3.50
C ALA A 75 -6.98 -6.77 3.08
N ASP A 76 -7.52 -6.95 1.88
CA ASP A 76 -7.51 -8.24 1.21
C ASP A 76 -6.10 -8.56 0.70
N LYS A 77 -5.56 -9.68 1.17
CA LYS A 77 -4.19 -10.11 0.94
C LYS A 77 -4.01 -11.04 -0.25
N ASP A 78 -5.03 -11.28 -1.07
CA ASP A 78 -4.86 -12.09 -2.29
C ASP A 78 -3.83 -11.44 -3.21
N VAL A 79 -2.64 -12.01 -3.24
CA VAL A 79 -1.49 -11.47 -3.97
C VAL A 79 -1.74 -11.56 -5.46
N LYS A 80 -2.26 -12.69 -5.95
CA LYS A 80 -2.41 -12.92 -7.39
C LYS A 80 -3.50 -12.02 -7.96
N LEU A 81 -4.69 -12.06 -7.36
CA LEU A 81 -5.81 -11.23 -7.83
C LEU A 81 -5.53 -9.75 -7.63
N GLY A 82 -4.87 -9.37 -6.53
CA GLY A 82 -4.46 -8.00 -6.28
C GLY A 82 -3.44 -7.50 -7.31
N ILE A 83 -2.42 -8.29 -7.65
CA ILE A 83 -1.45 -7.94 -8.71
C ILE A 83 -2.17 -7.81 -10.06
N ASP A 84 -3.05 -8.74 -10.41
CA ASP A 84 -3.79 -8.68 -11.68
C ASP A 84 -4.66 -7.42 -11.77
N PHE A 85 -5.28 -6.99 -10.66
CA PHE A 85 -6.04 -5.76 -10.59
C PHE A 85 -5.15 -4.51 -10.76
N VAL A 86 -4.02 -4.47 -10.04
CA VAL A 86 -3.04 -3.37 -10.13
C VAL A 86 -2.49 -3.26 -11.55
N ARG A 87 -2.22 -4.39 -12.23
CA ARG A 87 -1.74 -4.42 -13.62
C ARG A 87 -2.75 -3.90 -14.64
N GLN A 88 -4.03 -3.99 -14.35
CA GLN A 88 -5.12 -3.47 -15.19
C GLN A 88 -5.42 -1.99 -14.91
N THR A 89 -4.84 -1.41 -13.86
CA THR A 89 -5.06 -0.02 -13.45
C THR A 89 -4.01 0.89 -14.07
N GLU A 90 -4.44 2.01 -14.66
CA GLU A 90 -3.51 3.05 -15.12
C GLU A 90 -2.93 3.80 -13.91
N ILE A 91 -1.64 3.64 -13.65
CA ILE A 91 -0.95 4.24 -12.49
C ILE A 91 -0.07 5.42 -12.92
N TYR A 92 -0.32 6.57 -12.30
CA TYR A 92 0.45 7.79 -12.41
C TYR A 92 1.19 8.05 -11.09
N THR A 93 2.49 8.28 -11.19
CA THR A 93 3.36 8.62 -10.05
C THR A 93 4.07 9.94 -10.33
N CYS A 94 4.48 10.67 -9.30
CA CYS A 94 5.29 11.88 -9.41
C CYS A 94 6.77 11.60 -9.08
N HIS A 95 7.63 12.56 -9.40
CA HIS A 95 9.08 12.48 -9.17
C HIS A 95 9.47 12.45 -7.68
N GLU A 96 8.57 12.87 -6.79
CA GLU A 96 8.79 12.86 -5.34
C GLU A 96 8.64 11.46 -4.73
N ASN A 97 7.93 10.55 -5.41
CA ASN A 97 7.74 9.15 -4.98
C ASN A 97 8.98 8.30 -5.30
N VAL A 98 10.11 8.68 -4.71
CA VAL A 98 11.42 8.11 -5.01
C VAL A 98 11.54 6.66 -4.54
N ASN A 99 10.90 6.28 -3.42
CA ASN A 99 10.96 4.91 -2.94
C ASN A 99 10.02 4.03 -3.75
N PHE A 100 8.81 4.49 -4.05
CA PHE A 100 7.89 3.77 -4.93
C PHE A 100 8.52 3.47 -6.30
N SER A 101 9.21 4.45 -6.89
CA SER A 101 9.84 4.28 -8.19
C SER A 101 10.94 3.21 -8.16
N LYS A 102 11.74 3.18 -7.10
CA LYS A 102 12.78 2.15 -6.90
C LYS A 102 12.15 0.76 -6.73
N GLU A 103 11.19 0.62 -5.84
CA GLU A 103 10.50 -0.66 -5.61
C GLU A 103 9.87 -1.17 -6.91
N ARG A 104 9.23 -0.30 -7.68
CA ARG A 104 8.61 -0.64 -8.96
C ARG A 104 9.63 -1.16 -9.98
N GLU A 105 10.81 -0.56 -10.05
CA GLU A 105 11.89 -1.00 -10.95
C GLU A 105 12.50 -2.35 -10.54
N GLU A 106 12.54 -2.61 -9.23
CA GLU A 106 13.10 -3.85 -8.66
C GLU A 106 12.07 -4.99 -8.55
N TYR A 107 10.78 -4.70 -8.75
CA TYR A 107 9.70 -5.68 -8.61
C TYR A 107 9.76 -6.76 -9.69
N VAL A 108 10.27 -7.94 -9.31
CA VAL A 108 10.48 -9.08 -10.21
C VAL A 108 9.74 -10.33 -9.75
N PHE A 109 9.33 -11.16 -10.70
CA PHE A 109 8.72 -12.46 -10.44
C PHE A 109 9.77 -13.55 -10.25
N LYS A 110 9.49 -14.51 -9.38
CA LYS A 110 10.37 -15.66 -9.13
C LYS A 110 10.58 -16.44 -10.43
N LYS A 111 11.82 -16.86 -10.66
CA LYS A 111 12.19 -17.72 -11.78
C LYS A 111 12.67 -19.06 -11.26
N ARG A 112 12.19 -20.13 -11.87
CA ARG A 112 12.73 -21.48 -11.64
C ARG A 112 14.08 -21.64 -12.36
N ARG A 113 14.83 -22.68 -11.97
CA ARG A 113 16.13 -23.02 -12.58
C ARG A 113 16.04 -23.34 -14.07
N ASP A 114 14.86 -23.75 -14.54
CA ASP A 114 14.54 -24.03 -15.95
C ASP A 114 14.19 -22.75 -16.75
N GLY A 115 14.22 -21.58 -16.12
CA GLY A 115 13.90 -20.29 -16.75
C GLY A 115 12.42 -19.91 -16.74
N ILE A 116 11.53 -20.77 -16.23
CA ILE A 116 10.09 -20.47 -16.16
C ILE A 116 9.82 -19.43 -15.08
N VAL A 117 9.13 -18.35 -15.45
CA VAL A 117 8.64 -17.31 -14.54
C VAL A 117 7.40 -17.84 -13.81
N LEU A 118 7.39 -17.76 -12.49
CA LEU A 118 6.26 -18.14 -11.64
C LEU A 118 5.32 -16.95 -11.42
N ASP A 119 4.05 -17.23 -11.10
CA ASP A 119 3.04 -16.23 -10.72
C ASP A 119 3.23 -15.69 -9.29
N GLU A 120 4.46 -15.73 -8.76
CA GLU A 120 4.78 -15.27 -7.41
C GLU A 120 5.91 -14.22 -7.46
N PRO A 121 5.72 -13.03 -6.90
CA PRO A 121 6.76 -12.02 -6.83
C PRO A 121 7.90 -12.44 -5.88
N VAL A 122 9.09 -11.90 -6.12
CA VAL A 122 10.20 -11.94 -5.16
C VAL A 122 9.91 -10.91 -4.07
N LYS A 123 9.83 -11.36 -2.82
CA LYS A 123 9.53 -10.51 -1.65
C LYS A 123 10.75 -9.70 -1.20
N VAL A 124 11.14 -8.73 -2.00
CA VAL A 124 12.25 -7.81 -1.73
C VAL A 124 11.83 -6.42 -2.20
N ASN A 125 11.90 -5.43 -1.31
CA ASN A 125 11.58 -4.02 -1.60
C ASN A 125 10.19 -3.89 -2.24
N ASP A 126 9.16 -4.45 -1.61
CA ASP A 126 7.79 -4.51 -2.10
C ASP A 126 6.78 -3.79 -1.19
N HIS A 127 7.24 -2.92 -0.27
CA HIS A 127 6.40 -2.37 0.80
C HIS A 127 5.35 -1.36 0.30
N LEU A 128 5.75 -0.41 -0.55
CA LEU A 128 4.82 0.52 -1.19
C LEU A 128 4.00 -0.18 -2.28
N MET A 129 4.57 -1.18 -2.96
CA MET A 129 3.83 -2.01 -3.93
C MET A 129 2.71 -2.83 -3.26
N ASP A 130 2.98 -3.40 -2.09
CA ASP A 130 1.99 -4.08 -1.26
C ASP A 130 0.97 -3.10 -0.69
N ALA A 131 1.41 -1.95 -0.18
CA ALA A 131 0.50 -0.89 0.29
C ALA A 131 -0.45 -0.42 -0.83
N LEU A 132 0.05 -0.26 -2.06
CA LEU A 132 -0.74 0.07 -3.24
C LEU A 132 -1.78 -1.01 -3.55
N ARG A 133 -1.35 -2.28 -3.55
CA ARG A 133 -2.22 -3.43 -3.80
C ARG A 133 -3.33 -3.52 -2.77
N TYR A 134 -3.00 -3.35 -1.49
CA TYR A 134 -3.96 -3.34 -0.39
C TYR A 134 -5.06 -2.30 -0.59
N GLY A 135 -4.70 -1.05 -0.92
CA GLY A 135 -5.67 0.01 -1.14
C GLY A 135 -6.54 -0.22 -2.37
N LEU A 136 -5.93 -0.48 -3.54
CA LEU A 136 -6.66 -0.64 -4.79
C LEU A 136 -7.55 -1.88 -4.80
N TYR A 137 -7.02 -3.04 -4.41
CA TYR A 137 -7.72 -4.31 -4.52
C TYR A 137 -8.86 -4.41 -3.52
N THR A 138 -8.61 -4.10 -2.25
CA THR A 138 -9.66 -4.14 -1.20
C THR A 138 -10.79 -3.19 -1.55
N LYS A 139 -10.47 -1.95 -1.94
CA LYS A 139 -11.50 -0.97 -2.30
C LYS A 139 -12.30 -1.40 -3.53
N SER A 140 -11.67 -2.02 -4.53
CA SER A 140 -12.37 -2.50 -5.72
C SER A 140 -13.45 -3.54 -5.42
N LYS A 141 -13.35 -4.25 -4.29
CA LYS A 141 -14.37 -5.20 -3.84
C LYS A 141 -15.53 -4.52 -3.11
N GLU A 142 -15.26 -3.38 -2.48
CA GLU A 142 -16.27 -2.57 -1.79
C GLU A 142 -17.03 -1.63 -2.73
N ALA A 143 -16.36 -1.18 -3.80
CA ALA A 143 -16.91 -0.23 -4.74
C ALA A 143 -17.91 -0.89 -5.71
N GLU A 144 -19.19 -0.63 -5.50
CA GLU A 144 -20.06 -0.33 -6.65
C GLU A 144 -19.49 0.90 -7.41
N PRO A 145 -19.69 1.03 -8.73
CA PRO A 145 -18.87 1.92 -9.56
C PRO A 145 -18.98 3.40 -9.15
N GLY A 146 -17.88 4.02 -8.67
CA GLY A 146 -17.68 5.48 -8.78
C GLY A 146 -17.25 6.31 -7.55
N ILE A 147 -16.32 5.89 -6.68
CA ILE A 147 -15.86 6.73 -5.54
C ILE A 147 -14.32 6.79 -5.41
N ARG A 148 -13.84 7.97 -4.99
CA ARG A 148 -12.44 8.40 -4.81
C ARG A 148 -11.75 7.66 -3.64
N VAL A 149 -10.51 7.24 -3.83
CA VAL A 149 -9.66 6.54 -2.85
C VAL A 149 -8.58 7.51 -2.32
N LEU A 150 -8.09 7.26 -1.10
CA LEU A 150 -6.84 7.78 -0.54
C LEU A 150 -6.06 6.59 0.00
#